data_AF-A0A7V3WZV4-F1
#
_entry.id   AF-A0A7V3WZV4-F1
#
_cell.length_a   1.000
_cell.length_b   1.000
_cell.length_c   1.000
_cell.angle_alpha   90.00
_cell.angle_beta   90.00
_cell.angle_gamma   90.00
#
_symmetry.space_group_name_H-M   'P 1'
#
loop_
_entity.id
_entity.type
_entity.pdbx_description
1 polymer ?
#
loop_
_entity_poly.entity_id
_entity_poly.type
_entity_poly.pdbx_seq_one_letter_code
_entity_poly.pdbx_strand_id
1 'polypeptide(L)'
;MIFATIGGCGGFPGVFDPPGGSSDRLAGQAQAERRQVMAVPPFGPQSLEQLRREMDRLFNSFLGELPEAPWPLQGRERLPVNMWETSDAFYVEAEVPGVTQDQIDISVTGNELTIKVRRPQPAEEGVTYHRRERATGEATRVIRLPGEVDHDRVQADLQLGVLTITLPKAEATRPRKIPVNVRTG
;
A
#
# COMPACT_ATOMS: atom_id res chain seq x y z
N MET A 1 1.66 33.40 -52.68
CA MET A 1 1.68 34.67 -53.46
C MET A 1 0.31 35.30 -53.24
N ILE A 2 0.12 36.55 -52.86
CA ILE A 2 0.82 37.79 -53.25
C ILE A 2 1.18 38.67 -52.03
N PHE A 3 2.20 39.53 -52.18
CA PHE A 3 2.68 40.51 -51.18
C PHE A 3 1.95 41.86 -51.26
N ALA A 4 1.91 42.61 -50.15
CA ALA A 4 2.04 44.08 -50.11
C ALA A 4 2.30 44.59 -48.67
N THR A 5 2.90 45.75 -48.36
CA THR A 5 4.06 46.49 -48.94
C THR A 5 4.62 47.46 -47.86
N ILE A 6 5.90 47.29 -47.52
CA ILE A 6 6.97 48.28 -47.17
C ILE A 6 6.62 49.70 -46.66
N GLY A 7 7.32 50.12 -45.59
CA GLY A 7 7.77 51.51 -45.31
C GLY A 7 8.08 51.75 -43.82
N GLY A 8 9.18 52.39 -43.37
CA GLY A 8 10.44 52.89 -43.98
C GLY A 8 11.48 53.11 -42.85
N CYS A 9 12.77 52.80 -43.01
CA CYS A 9 13.89 53.68 -43.43
C CYS A 9 14.46 54.70 -42.40
N GLY A 10 15.74 54.50 -42.03
CA GLY A 10 16.68 55.51 -41.49
C GLY A 10 16.94 55.49 -39.97
N GLY A 11 18.19 55.50 -39.45
CA GLY A 11 19.49 55.27 -40.11
C GLY A 11 20.73 55.64 -39.26
N PHE A 12 21.80 54.84 -39.41
CA PHE A 12 23.24 55.22 -39.34
C PHE A 12 23.88 55.58 -37.95
N PRO A 13 25.24 55.55 -37.79
CA PRO A 13 25.86 54.61 -36.83
C PRO A 13 27.06 55.17 -36.01
N GLY A 14 27.69 54.29 -35.23
CA GLY A 14 29.07 54.44 -34.73
C GLY A 14 29.31 53.75 -33.38
N VAL A 15 30.48 53.25 -32.99
CA VAL A 15 31.72 52.73 -33.62
C VAL A 15 32.74 52.56 -32.47
N PHE A 16 33.54 51.48 -32.53
CA PHE A 16 34.81 51.25 -31.80
C PHE A 16 34.85 50.71 -30.36
N ASP A 17 35.99 50.08 -30.06
CA ASP A 17 36.28 49.04 -29.05
C ASP A 17 37.41 49.48 -28.04
N PRO A 18 37.73 48.69 -26.98
CA PRO A 18 38.47 49.14 -25.77
C PRO A 18 40.01 49.01 -25.81
N PRO A 19 40.74 49.63 -24.86
CA PRO A 19 41.39 48.89 -23.73
C PRO A 19 41.45 49.71 -22.40
N GLY A 20 41.98 49.26 -21.24
CA GLY A 20 42.46 47.93 -20.80
C GLY A 20 43.58 47.98 -19.72
N GLY A 21 43.36 47.40 -18.52
CA GLY A 21 44.34 47.33 -17.40
C GLY A 21 44.41 48.58 -16.49
N SER A 22 45.06 48.61 -15.31
CA SER A 22 45.48 47.57 -14.34
C SER A 22 46.15 48.25 -13.12
N SER A 23 45.86 47.84 -11.87
CA SER A 23 46.58 48.12 -10.59
C SER A 23 47.06 49.57 -10.28
N ASP A 24 46.87 50.12 -9.08
CA ASP A 24 47.62 49.61 -7.93
C ASP A 24 47.09 50.01 -6.52
N ARG A 25 47.59 49.23 -5.54
CA ARG A 25 47.59 49.31 -4.07
C ARG A 25 47.19 50.63 -3.38
N LEU A 26 46.49 50.50 -2.24
CA LEU A 26 47.06 50.77 -0.91
C LEU A 26 46.33 49.98 0.20
N ALA A 27 47.01 49.73 1.34
CA ALA A 27 46.60 48.77 2.36
C ALA A 27 45.91 49.41 3.59
N GLY A 28 45.05 48.64 4.26
CA GLY A 28 44.44 48.99 5.55
C GLY A 28 43.90 47.74 6.27
N GLN A 29 44.27 47.56 7.54
CA GLN A 29 44.04 46.34 8.31
C GLN A 29 42.63 46.28 8.92
N ALA A 30 42.09 45.06 9.14
CA ALA A 30 41.77 44.50 10.48
C ALA A 30 40.53 43.56 10.49
N GLN A 31 40.54 42.65 11.48
CA GLN A 31 39.42 41.88 12.05
C GLN A 31 38.75 40.84 11.11
N ALA A 32 38.99 39.53 11.28
CA ALA A 32 38.70 38.63 12.41
C ALA A 32 37.37 37.86 12.24
N GLU A 33 37.54 36.53 12.07
CA GLU A 33 36.61 35.44 12.37
C GLU A 33 35.08 35.67 12.32
N ARG A 34 34.44 35.16 11.25
CA ARG A 34 33.18 34.41 11.39
C ARG A 34 33.15 33.19 10.47
N ARG A 35 33.47 32.02 11.05
CA ARG A 35 33.23 30.71 10.45
C ARG A 35 31.72 30.43 10.47
N GLN A 36 31.01 30.76 9.39
CA GLN A 36 29.63 30.31 9.21
C GLN A 36 29.63 28.80 8.96
N VAL A 37 29.36 28.03 10.02
CA VAL A 37 28.92 26.65 9.89
C VAL A 37 27.54 26.68 9.25
N MET A 38 27.37 26.06 8.09
CA MET A 38 26.08 25.90 7.44
C MET A 38 25.14 25.14 8.39
N ALA A 39 24.08 25.81 8.86
CA ALA A 39 23.05 25.17 9.66
C ALA A 39 22.27 24.18 8.78
N VAL A 40 22.50 22.89 8.97
CA VAL A 40 21.71 21.84 8.33
C VAL A 40 20.28 21.91 8.91
N PRO A 41 19.22 21.99 8.08
CA PRO A 41 17.85 21.99 8.58
C PRO A 41 17.54 20.66 9.30
N PRO A 42 16.60 20.64 10.26
CA PRO A 42 16.38 19.50 11.17
C PRO A 42 15.81 18.22 10.52
N PHE A 43 15.73 18.17 9.19
CA PHE A 43 15.20 17.06 8.41
C PHE A 43 16.29 16.46 7.50
N GLY A 44 17.41 16.07 8.10
CA GLY A 44 18.42 15.23 7.42
C GLY A 44 17.91 13.78 7.23
N PRO A 45 18.55 12.96 6.38
CA PRO A 45 18.09 11.61 6.02
C PRO A 45 17.91 10.65 7.22
N GLN A 46 18.54 10.94 8.36
CA GLN A 46 18.38 10.20 9.61
C GLN A 46 16.94 10.22 10.15
N SER A 47 16.15 11.28 9.88
CA SER A 47 14.75 11.34 10.31
C SER A 47 13.87 10.36 9.55
N LEU A 48 14.17 10.11 8.26
CA LEU A 48 13.49 9.12 7.44
C LEU A 48 13.81 7.69 7.91
N GLU A 49 15.04 7.42 8.34
CA GLU A 49 15.42 6.12 8.90
C GLU A 49 14.89 5.88 10.32
N GLN A 50 14.77 6.92 11.14
CA GLN A 50 14.06 6.83 12.43
C GLN A 50 12.56 6.64 12.22
N LEU A 51 11.92 7.46 11.39
CA LEU A 51 10.50 7.32 11.04
C LEU A 51 10.22 5.93 10.45
N ARG A 52 11.09 5.43 9.56
CA ARG A 52 11.00 4.07 9.03
C ARG A 52 11.08 3.02 10.14
N ARG A 53 12.05 3.10 11.07
CA ARG A 53 12.15 2.13 12.18
C ARG A 53 11.00 2.23 13.19
N GLU A 54 10.47 3.42 13.42
CA GLU A 54 9.27 3.63 14.25
C GLU A 54 8.03 3.02 13.56
N MET A 55 7.87 3.26 12.26
CA MET A 55 6.85 2.64 11.41
C MET A 55 7.00 1.12 11.38
N ASP A 56 8.20 0.57 11.15
CA ASP A 56 8.48 -0.87 11.11
C ASP A 56 8.14 -1.54 12.47
N ARG A 57 8.40 -0.86 13.60
CA ARG A 57 8.02 -1.33 14.94
C ARG A 57 6.51 -1.28 15.17
N LEU A 58 5.85 -0.17 14.84
CA LEU A 58 4.40 -0.03 14.94
C LEU A 58 3.70 -1.06 14.05
N PHE A 59 4.18 -1.24 12.82
CA PHE A 59 3.72 -2.22 11.85
C PHE A 59 3.87 -3.66 12.40
N ASN A 60 5.05 -4.05 12.89
CA ASN A 60 5.23 -5.37 13.51
C ASN A 60 4.39 -5.57 14.77
N SER A 61 4.11 -4.51 15.55
CA SER A 61 3.25 -4.60 16.75
C SER A 61 1.74 -4.70 16.44
N PHE A 62 1.31 -4.28 15.24
CA PHE A 62 -0.10 -4.28 14.81
C PHE A 62 -0.41 -5.38 13.79
N LEU A 63 0.59 -5.87 13.05
CA LEU A 63 0.46 -6.80 11.91
C LEU A 63 1.44 -7.99 11.97
N GLY A 64 2.03 -8.28 13.12
CA GLY A 64 3.00 -9.39 13.28
C GLY A 64 2.53 -10.68 12.61
N GLU A 65 3.35 -11.20 11.67
CA GLU A 65 3.17 -12.42 10.84
C GLU A 65 2.33 -12.33 9.54
N LEU A 66 2.39 -11.27 8.73
CA LEU A 66 2.08 -11.41 7.29
C LEU A 66 3.35 -11.35 6.44
N PRO A 67 3.74 -12.45 5.74
CA PRO A 67 4.74 -12.36 4.70
C PRO A 67 4.15 -11.65 3.48
N GLU A 68 4.69 -10.47 3.18
CA GLU A 68 4.45 -9.65 1.97
C GLU A 68 3.16 -8.79 1.88
N ALA A 69 3.16 -7.61 2.50
CA ALA A 69 3.16 -6.30 1.80
C ALA A 69 2.86 -5.10 2.74
N PRO A 70 3.48 -3.91 2.55
CA PRO A 70 3.12 -2.70 3.29
C PRO A 70 1.83 -2.04 2.78
N TRP A 71 0.92 -1.70 3.69
CA TRP A 71 -0.10 -0.67 3.43
C TRP A 71 0.63 0.70 3.29
N PRO A 72 0.33 1.52 2.26
CA PRO A 72 -1.00 1.79 1.72
C PRO A 72 -1.19 1.40 0.24
N LEU A 73 -0.37 0.50 -0.31
CA LEU A 73 -0.29 0.25 -1.77
C LEU A 73 -0.90 -1.08 -2.26
N GLN A 74 -1.70 -1.79 -1.46
CA GLN A 74 -2.55 -2.88 -1.98
C GLN A 74 -3.77 -2.32 -2.74
N GLY A 75 -3.50 -1.69 -3.89
CA GLY A 75 -4.49 -1.30 -4.90
C GLY A 75 -4.99 -2.50 -5.73
N ARG A 76 -5.29 -3.62 -5.06
CA ARG A 76 -5.91 -4.81 -5.66
C ARG A 76 -7.29 -5.01 -5.05
N GLU A 77 -8.22 -5.48 -5.86
CA GLU A 77 -9.67 -5.46 -5.62
C GLU A 77 -10.07 -5.68 -4.15
N ARG A 78 -10.89 -4.76 -3.61
CA ARG A 78 -11.58 -4.97 -2.33
C ARG A 78 -12.48 -6.20 -2.49
N LEU A 79 -12.04 -7.34 -1.97
CA LEU A 79 -12.90 -8.47 -1.64
C LEU A 79 -13.46 -8.17 -0.24
N PRO A 80 -14.72 -7.70 -0.10
CA PRO A 80 -15.33 -7.45 1.19
C PRO A 80 -15.48 -8.78 1.91
N VAL A 81 -15.09 -8.82 3.18
CA VAL A 81 -15.20 -10.03 4.00
C VAL A 81 -15.70 -9.70 5.40
N ASN A 82 -16.57 -10.57 5.91
CA ASN A 82 -16.97 -10.62 7.32
C ASN A 82 -16.37 -11.88 7.94
N MET A 83 -15.98 -11.82 9.21
CA MET A 83 -15.56 -12.99 9.98
C MET A 83 -16.18 -12.94 11.37
N TRP A 84 -16.69 -14.08 11.83
CA TRP A 84 -17.19 -14.25 13.19
C TRP A 84 -16.94 -15.69 13.66
N GLU A 85 -17.26 -15.98 14.92
CA GLU A 85 -17.08 -17.30 15.50
C GLU A 85 -18.26 -17.72 16.39
N THR A 86 -18.38 -19.03 16.57
CA THR A 86 -19.19 -19.65 17.63
C THR A 86 -18.25 -20.38 18.61
N SER A 87 -18.81 -21.16 19.54
CA SER A 87 -18.05 -22.13 20.33
C SER A 87 -17.27 -23.15 19.48
N ASP A 88 -17.77 -23.46 18.29
CA ASP A 88 -17.39 -24.67 17.54
C ASP A 88 -16.71 -24.41 16.20
N ALA A 89 -16.91 -23.23 15.59
CA ALA A 89 -16.34 -22.90 14.29
C ALA A 89 -16.04 -21.40 14.16
N PHE A 90 -15.12 -21.07 13.25
CA PHE A 90 -15.04 -19.76 12.61
C PHE A 90 -15.85 -19.78 11.31
N TYR A 91 -16.41 -18.62 10.97
CA TYR A 91 -17.17 -18.41 9.75
C TYR A 91 -16.60 -17.20 9.02
N VAL A 92 -16.44 -17.31 7.71
CA VAL A 92 -15.99 -16.21 6.85
C VAL A 92 -16.94 -16.09 5.67
N GLU A 93 -17.48 -14.90 5.46
CA GLU A 93 -18.24 -14.55 4.24
C GLU A 93 -17.41 -13.63 3.35
N ALA A 94 -17.49 -13.84 2.04
CA ALA A 94 -16.85 -13.00 1.03
C ALA A 94 -17.80 -12.67 -0.13
N GLU A 95 -17.89 -11.39 -0.53
CA GLU A 95 -18.74 -10.96 -1.64
C GLU A 95 -18.06 -11.20 -3.01
N VAL A 96 -18.56 -12.18 -3.76
CA VAL A 96 -18.05 -12.63 -5.07
C VAL A 96 -19.13 -12.64 -6.18
N PRO A 97 -19.87 -11.54 -6.40
CA PRO A 97 -20.99 -11.51 -7.33
C PRO A 97 -20.54 -11.68 -8.79
N GLY A 98 -21.10 -12.71 -9.45
CA GLY A 98 -20.83 -13.04 -10.86
C GLY A 98 -19.57 -13.88 -11.09
N VAL A 99 -19.09 -14.56 -10.05
CA VAL A 99 -17.94 -15.49 -10.09
C VAL A 99 -18.45 -16.93 -10.04
N THR A 100 -17.81 -17.86 -10.76
CA THR A 100 -18.10 -19.31 -10.73
C THR A 100 -17.13 -20.08 -9.83
N GLN A 101 -17.44 -21.33 -9.48
CA GLN A 101 -16.64 -22.11 -8.53
C GLN A 101 -15.18 -22.32 -8.98
N ASP A 102 -14.94 -22.55 -10.28
CA ASP A 102 -13.62 -22.70 -10.91
C ASP A 102 -12.76 -21.41 -10.91
N GLN A 103 -13.40 -20.28 -10.64
CA GLN A 103 -12.76 -18.97 -10.52
C GLN A 103 -12.39 -18.62 -9.07
N ILE A 104 -12.67 -19.50 -8.11
CA ILE A 104 -12.37 -19.33 -6.69
C ILE A 104 -11.36 -20.40 -6.26
N ASP A 105 -10.31 -19.97 -5.57
CA ASP A 105 -9.28 -20.83 -4.96
C ASP A 105 -9.21 -20.49 -3.47
N ILE A 106 -9.37 -21.50 -2.61
CA ILE A 106 -9.43 -21.37 -1.16
C ILE A 106 -8.41 -22.34 -0.55
N SER A 107 -7.55 -21.84 0.32
CA SER A 107 -6.56 -22.64 1.01
C SER A 107 -6.41 -22.21 2.46
N VAL A 108 -6.27 -23.17 3.37
CA VAL A 108 -5.93 -22.92 4.77
C VAL A 108 -4.56 -23.52 5.06
N THR A 109 -3.63 -22.72 5.58
CA THR A 109 -2.28 -23.15 5.94
C THR A 109 -1.99 -22.67 7.37
N GLY A 110 -1.82 -23.61 8.31
CA GLY A 110 -1.74 -23.26 9.73
C GLY A 110 -3.02 -22.53 10.18
N ASN A 111 -2.89 -21.34 10.74
CA ASN A 111 -4.03 -20.48 11.09
C ASN A 111 -4.34 -19.40 10.03
N GLU A 112 -3.88 -19.53 8.79
CA GLU A 112 -4.13 -18.55 7.74
C GLU A 112 -5.07 -19.09 6.65
N LEU A 113 -6.20 -18.40 6.46
CA LEU A 113 -7.14 -18.60 5.36
C LEU A 113 -6.80 -17.64 4.22
N THR A 114 -6.52 -18.18 3.04
CA THR A 114 -6.37 -17.43 1.79
C THR A 114 -7.55 -17.71 0.87
N ILE A 115 -8.14 -16.63 0.34
CA ILE A 115 -9.22 -16.64 -0.66
C ILE A 115 -8.72 -15.89 -1.89
N LYS A 116 -8.66 -16.56 -3.04
CA LYS A 116 -8.34 -15.96 -4.34
C LYS A 116 -9.56 -16.03 -5.25
N VAL A 117 -9.83 -14.97 -5.99
CA VAL A 117 -11.02 -14.79 -6.80
C VAL A 117 -10.63 -14.20 -8.15
N ARG A 118 -11.01 -14.84 -9.24
CA ARG A 118 -10.76 -14.37 -10.62
C ARG A 118 -12.04 -13.87 -11.24
N ARG A 119 -12.22 -12.54 -11.31
CA ARG A 119 -13.33 -11.90 -12.01
C ARG A 119 -13.00 -11.79 -13.50
N PRO A 120 -13.69 -12.50 -14.40
CA PRO A 120 -13.38 -12.46 -15.83
C PRO A 120 -13.55 -11.03 -16.36
N GLN A 121 -12.53 -10.55 -17.08
CA GLN A 121 -12.66 -9.32 -17.86
C GLN A 121 -13.13 -9.70 -19.27
N PRO A 122 -14.34 -9.33 -19.70
CA PRO A 122 -14.76 -9.55 -21.08
C PRO A 122 -13.87 -8.74 -22.03
N ALA A 123 -13.43 -9.38 -23.12
CA ALA A 123 -12.73 -8.71 -24.21
C ALA A 123 -13.77 -8.03 -25.11
N GLU A 124 -13.90 -6.72 -24.98
CA GLU A 124 -14.96 -5.93 -25.62
C GLU A 124 -14.37 -4.98 -26.68
N GLU A 125 -14.15 -5.52 -27.88
CA GLU A 125 -13.76 -4.71 -29.03
C GLU A 125 -14.94 -3.83 -29.50
N GLY A 126 -14.65 -2.57 -29.84
CA GLY A 126 -15.66 -1.63 -30.35
C GLY A 126 -16.64 -1.07 -29.30
N VAL A 127 -16.47 -1.37 -28.00
CA VAL A 127 -17.37 -0.89 -26.94
C VAL A 127 -16.89 0.42 -26.31
N THR A 128 -17.80 1.37 -26.14
CA THR A 128 -17.58 2.62 -25.39
C THR A 128 -18.22 2.51 -24.01
N TYR A 129 -17.40 2.48 -22.96
CA TYR A 129 -17.90 2.55 -21.58
C TYR A 129 -18.34 3.98 -21.23
N HIS A 130 -19.62 4.16 -20.91
CA HIS A 130 -20.10 5.40 -20.25
C HIS A 130 -19.73 5.43 -18.76
N ARG A 131 -19.62 4.26 -18.10
CA ARG A 131 -19.18 4.09 -16.71
C ARG A 131 -18.72 2.65 -16.47
N ARG A 132 -17.67 2.44 -15.68
CA ARG A 132 -17.16 1.11 -15.29
C ARG A 132 -16.76 1.12 -13.82
N GLU A 133 -17.64 0.59 -12.96
CA GLU A 133 -17.47 0.59 -11.50
C GLU A 133 -17.19 -0.80 -10.93
N ARG A 134 -17.66 -1.84 -11.62
CA ARG A 134 -17.36 -3.22 -11.26
C ARG A 134 -15.90 -3.50 -11.56
N ALA A 135 -15.20 -4.03 -10.56
CA ALA A 135 -13.82 -4.45 -10.70
C ALA A 135 -13.72 -5.79 -11.46
N THR A 136 -12.58 -5.99 -12.11
CA THR A 136 -12.25 -7.15 -12.95
C THR A 136 -10.78 -7.51 -12.74
N GLY A 137 -10.42 -8.78 -12.88
CA GLY A 137 -9.07 -9.29 -12.65
C GLY A 137 -9.02 -10.21 -11.44
N GLU A 138 -7.89 -10.21 -10.73
CA GLU A 138 -7.68 -11.10 -9.58
C GLU A 138 -7.72 -10.33 -8.26
N ALA A 139 -8.56 -10.82 -7.33
CA ALA A 139 -8.54 -10.44 -5.93
C ALA A 139 -7.87 -11.53 -5.10
N THR A 140 -7.18 -11.14 -4.04
CA THR A 140 -6.69 -12.07 -3.01
C THR A 140 -6.94 -11.44 -1.65
N ARG A 141 -7.50 -12.25 -0.73
CA ARG A 141 -7.73 -11.88 0.65
C ARG A 141 -7.08 -12.93 1.54
N VAL A 142 -6.23 -12.47 2.44
CA VAL A 142 -5.58 -13.29 3.46
C VAL A 142 -6.17 -12.89 4.80
N ILE A 143 -6.59 -13.87 5.59
CA ILE A 143 -7.28 -13.70 6.88
C ILE A 143 -6.62 -14.64 7.87
N ARG A 144 -6.10 -14.10 8.97
CA ARG A 144 -5.55 -14.92 10.06
C ARG A 144 -6.62 -15.24 11.09
N LEU A 145 -6.73 -16.53 11.37
CA LEU A 145 -7.73 -17.14 12.24
C LEU A 145 -7.28 -17.01 13.70
N PRO A 146 -8.17 -16.67 14.64
CA PRO A 146 -7.85 -16.56 16.07
C PRO A 146 -7.38 -17.85 16.77
N GLY A 147 -7.44 -19.01 16.09
CA GLY A 147 -7.05 -20.30 16.65
C GLY A 147 -6.96 -21.38 15.57
N GLU A 148 -6.54 -22.58 15.96
CA GLU A 148 -6.39 -23.72 15.06
C GLU A 148 -7.75 -24.27 14.60
N VAL A 149 -7.77 -24.81 13.38
CA VAL A 149 -8.96 -25.36 12.73
C VAL A 149 -8.73 -26.79 12.29
N ASP A 150 -9.83 -27.53 12.18
CA ASP A 150 -9.86 -28.88 11.65
C ASP A 150 -9.92 -28.81 10.12
N HIS A 151 -8.74 -28.89 9.48
CA HIS A 151 -8.57 -28.72 8.04
C HIS A 151 -9.39 -29.73 7.21
N ASP A 152 -9.57 -30.96 7.72
CA ASP A 152 -10.30 -32.03 7.02
C ASP A 152 -11.81 -31.81 7.00
N ARG A 153 -12.33 -30.89 7.82
CA ARG A 153 -13.76 -30.55 7.94
C ARG A 153 -14.11 -29.13 7.50
N VAL A 154 -13.19 -28.41 6.85
CA VAL A 154 -13.49 -27.10 6.25
C VAL A 154 -14.50 -27.26 5.11
N GLN A 155 -15.52 -26.41 5.08
CA GLN A 155 -16.56 -26.38 4.04
C GLN A 155 -16.66 -24.98 3.42
N ALA A 156 -17.01 -24.92 2.15
CA ALA A 156 -17.17 -23.67 1.42
C ALA A 156 -18.35 -23.76 0.46
N ASP A 157 -19.32 -22.86 0.63
CA ASP A 157 -20.57 -22.81 -0.10
C ASP A 157 -20.68 -21.47 -0.84
N LEU A 158 -21.09 -21.51 -2.12
CA LEU A 158 -21.29 -20.32 -2.94
C LEU A 158 -22.77 -20.17 -3.27
N GLN A 159 -23.44 -19.19 -2.66
CA GLN A 159 -24.87 -18.94 -2.87
C GLN A 159 -25.13 -17.46 -3.19
N LEU A 160 -25.83 -17.19 -4.29
CA LEU A 160 -26.26 -15.84 -4.71
C LEU A 160 -25.14 -14.80 -4.79
N GLY A 161 -23.89 -15.22 -5.02
CA GLY A 161 -22.72 -14.34 -5.08
C GLY A 161 -22.06 -14.06 -3.73
N VAL A 162 -22.47 -14.73 -2.66
CA VAL A 162 -21.77 -14.77 -1.38
C VAL A 162 -21.09 -16.14 -1.22
N LEU A 163 -19.80 -16.12 -0.92
CA LEU A 163 -19.02 -17.29 -0.55
C LEU A 163 -18.98 -17.38 0.97
N THR A 164 -19.55 -18.43 1.54
CA THR A 164 -19.53 -18.71 2.99
C THR A 164 -18.58 -19.88 3.25
N ILE A 165 -17.59 -19.67 4.11
CA ILE A 165 -16.58 -20.65 4.49
C ILE A 165 -16.76 -20.98 5.96
N THR A 166 -17.00 -22.24 6.27
CA THR A 166 -17.11 -22.76 7.65
C THR A 166 -15.83 -23.49 8.00
N LEU A 167 -15.16 -23.05 9.07
CA LEU A 167 -13.91 -23.63 9.55
C LEU A 167 -14.10 -24.14 11.00
N PRO A 168 -14.39 -25.45 11.19
CA PRO A 168 -14.52 -26.01 12.53
C PRO A 168 -13.24 -25.83 13.34
N LYS A 169 -13.38 -25.44 14.62
CA LYS A 169 -12.24 -25.30 15.53
C LYS A 169 -11.63 -26.67 15.85
N ALA A 170 -10.32 -26.73 15.95
CA ALA A 170 -9.65 -27.95 16.36
C ALA A 170 -10.05 -28.32 17.81
N GLU A 171 -10.21 -29.61 18.09
CA GLU A 171 -10.60 -30.12 19.42
C GLU A 171 -9.65 -29.66 20.53
N ALA A 172 -8.35 -29.49 20.21
CA ALA A 172 -7.33 -28.99 21.13
C ALA A 172 -7.53 -27.52 21.54
N THR A 173 -8.16 -26.70 20.69
CA THR A 173 -8.37 -25.26 20.89
C THR A 173 -9.65 -24.95 21.64
N ARG A 174 -10.51 -25.94 21.90
CA ARG A 174 -11.77 -25.74 22.64
C ARG A 174 -11.50 -25.28 24.09
N PRO A 175 -12.20 -24.25 24.60
CA PRO A 175 -11.97 -23.75 25.96
C PRO A 175 -12.17 -24.82 27.04
N ARG A 176 -11.10 -25.15 27.76
CA ARG A 176 -11.14 -26.10 28.88
C ARG A 176 -11.36 -25.36 30.19
N LYS A 177 -12.35 -25.76 30.99
CA LYS A 177 -12.55 -25.22 32.34
C LYS A 177 -11.41 -25.70 33.25
N ILE A 178 -10.64 -24.76 33.78
CA ILE A 178 -9.62 -25.03 34.80
C ILE A 178 -10.24 -24.79 36.19
N PRO A 179 -10.42 -25.82 37.03
CA PRO A 179 -10.91 -25.62 38.39
C PRO A 179 -9.83 -24.93 39.24
N VAL A 180 -10.23 -23.90 39.99
CA VAL A 180 -9.34 -23.20 40.92
C VAL A 180 -9.33 -23.93 42.26
N ASN A 181 -8.19 -24.51 42.63
CA ASN A 181 -8.01 -25.14 43.93
C ASN A 181 -7.49 -24.11 44.95
N VAL A 182 -8.25 -23.89 46.03
CA VAL A 182 -7.80 -23.06 47.15
C VAL A 182 -6.76 -23.83 47.95
N ARG A 183 -5.57 -23.23 48.14
CA ARG A 183 -4.56 -23.75 49.09
C ARG A 183 -4.80 -23.12 50.46
N THR A 184 -5.33 -23.90 51.38
CA THR A 184 -5.29 -23.58 52.81
C THR A 184 -3.91 -23.94 53.35
N GLY A 185 -3.26 -23.02 54.05
CA GLY A 185 -2.00 -23.23 54.78
C GLY A 185 -2.22 -23.30 56.28
#